data_AF-A0A6J6IVJ8-F1
#
_entry.id   AF-A0A6J6IVJ8-F1
#
_cell.length_a   1.000
_cell.length_b   1.000
_cell.length_c   1.000
_cell.angle_alpha   90.00
_cell.angle_beta   90.00
_cell.angle_gamma   90.00
#
_symmetry.space_group_name_H-M   'P 1'
#
loop_
_entity.id
_entity.type
_entity.pdbx_description
1 polymer ?
#
loop_
_entity_poly.entity_id
_entity_poly.type
_entity_poly.pdbx_seq_one_letter_code
_entity_poly.pdbx_strand_id
1 'polypeptide(L)'
;MDLVSALLSAGQDFAAIAQQFSVDATGANGGVISDESSGSECISQEIYESQFSPDFLTALADVPVGGLSVPFEIPNAGWVILLIRPYDEVSADLPVLIAGSAVTDVTDPFMQSAKIWVNPQYGRWDLESQSIVPLS
;
A
#
# COMPACT_ATOMS: atom_id res chain seq x y z
N MET A 1 15.86 -2.32 -23.78
CA MET A 1 15.53 -2.73 -22.41
C MET A 1 16.82 -2.64 -21.62
N ASP A 2 16.86 -1.83 -20.57
CA ASP A 2 18.07 -1.70 -19.74
C ASP A 2 18.27 -2.95 -18.87
N LEU A 3 19.50 -3.19 -18.41
CA LEU A 3 19.92 -4.38 -17.68
C LEU A 3 19.00 -4.67 -16.48
N VAL A 4 18.71 -3.66 -15.66
CA VAL A 4 17.87 -3.80 -14.46
C VAL A 4 16.46 -4.29 -14.83
N SER A 5 15.82 -3.66 -15.83
CA SER A 5 14.49 -4.08 -16.30
C SER A 5 14.51 -5.51 -16.86
N ALA A 6 15.59 -5.92 -17.52
CA ALA A 6 15.74 -7.27 -18.06
C ALA A 6 15.88 -8.32 -16.94
N LEU A 7 16.66 -8.03 -15.90
CA LEU A 7 16.84 -8.92 -14.74
C LEU A 7 15.52 -9.11 -13.97
N LEU A 8 14.80 -8.01 -13.72
CA LEU A 8 13.49 -8.05 -13.07
C LEU A 8 12.46 -8.81 -13.90
N SER A 9 12.43 -8.60 -15.22
CA SER A 9 11.54 -9.34 -16.12
C SER A 9 11.87 -10.84 -16.19
N ALA A 10 13.11 -11.22 -15.88
CA ALA A 10 13.51 -12.62 -15.77
C ALA A 10 13.14 -13.26 -14.41
N GLY A 11 12.48 -12.50 -13.52
CA GLY A 11 12.04 -12.97 -12.20
C GLY A 11 13.16 -13.01 -11.16
N GLN A 12 14.23 -12.23 -11.34
CA GLN A 12 15.20 -12.04 -10.27
C GLN A 12 14.60 -11.27 -9.10
N ASP A 13 15.13 -11.55 -7.92
CA ASP A 13 14.73 -10.92 -6.67
C ASP A 13 14.96 -9.41 -6.69
N PHE A 14 13.91 -8.64 -6.37
CA PHE A 14 13.96 -7.19 -6.42
C PHE A 14 14.93 -6.62 -5.38
N ALA A 15 14.94 -7.15 -4.16
CA ALA A 15 15.78 -6.66 -3.08
C ALA A 15 17.27 -6.84 -3.39
N ALA A 16 17.65 -7.99 -3.95
CA ALA A 16 19.01 -8.25 -4.41
C ALA A 16 19.44 -7.30 -5.52
N ILE A 17 18.55 -7.02 -6.48
CA ILE A 17 18.80 -6.05 -7.55
C ILE A 17 18.94 -4.64 -6.97
N ALA A 18 18.06 -4.23 -6.05
CA ALA A 18 18.14 -2.93 -5.41
C ALA A 18 19.45 -2.76 -4.63
N GLN A 19 19.91 -3.77 -3.89
CA GLN A 19 21.21 -3.76 -3.21
C GLN A 19 22.39 -3.61 -4.15
N GLN A 20 22.29 -4.16 -5.37
CA GLN A 20 23.37 -4.13 -6.33
C GLN A 20 23.40 -2.85 -7.18
N PHE A 21 22.23 -2.32 -7.54
CA PHE A 21 22.10 -1.29 -8.58
C PHE A 21 21.48 0.02 -8.08
N SER A 22 20.75 0.03 -6.96
CA SER A 22 20.18 1.27 -6.45
C SER A 22 21.28 2.20 -5.97
N VAL A 23 21.20 3.46 -6.40
CA VAL A 23 22.06 4.55 -5.93
C VAL A 23 21.42 5.33 -4.78
N ASP A 24 20.16 5.02 -4.46
CA ASP A 24 19.47 5.57 -3.30
C ASP A 24 19.93 4.87 -2.01
N ALA A 25 19.81 5.55 -0.87
CA ALA A 25 20.19 5.00 0.43
C ALA A 25 19.42 3.71 0.79
N THR A 26 18.18 3.56 0.29
CA THR A 26 17.39 2.33 0.44
C THR A 26 17.99 1.15 -0.32
N GLY A 27 18.95 1.34 -1.23
CA GLY A 27 19.69 0.20 -1.80
C GLY A 27 20.22 -0.75 -0.71
N ALA A 28 20.71 -0.20 0.41
CA ALA A 28 21.23 -0.99 1.53
C ALA A 28 20.18 -1.91 2.20
N ASN A 29 18.89 -1.58 2.11
CA ASN A 29 17.79 -2.38 2.68
C ASN A 29 16.93 -3.07 1.61
N GLY A 30 17.43 -3.22 0.37
CA GLY A 30 16.68 -3.85 -0.71
C GLY A 30 15.62 -2.96 -1.36
N GLY A 31 15.74 -1.64 -1.22
CA GLY A 31 14.82 -0.67 -1.81
C GLY A 31 13.55 -0.46 -1.00
N VAL A 32 13.55 -0.85 0.28
CA VAL A 32 12.38 -0.69 1.15
C VAL A 32 12.25 0.76 1.59
N ILE A 33 11.09 1.33 1.28
CA ILE A 33 10.66 2.64 1.75
C ILE A 33 9.68 2.41 2.91
N SER A 34 10.03 2.89 4.10
CA SER A 34 9.24 2.77 5.32
C SER A 34 8.70 4.12 5.78
N ASP A 35 7.61 4.13 6.54
CA ASP A 35 7.16 5.33 7.25
C ASP A 35 8.15 5.67 8.37
N GLU A 36 8.88 6.79 8.21
CA GLU A 36 9.88 7.24 9.19
C GLU A 36 9.28 7.52 10.57
N SER A 37 8.01 7.89 10.65
CA SER A 37 7.36 8.30 11.90
C SER A 37 6.96 7.11 12.78
N SER A 38 6.51 6.03 12.16
CA SER A 38 6.05 4.81 12.85
C SER A 38 7.06 3.67 12.79
N GLY A 39 8.01 3.71 11.85
CA GLY A 39 8.90 2.61 11.52
C GLY A 39 8.21 1.48 10.75
N SER A 40 6.94 1.66 10.36
CA SER A 40 6.16 0.68 9.61
C SER A 40 6.70 0.53 8.18
N GLU A 41 6.75 -0.70 7.68
CA GLU A 41 7.09 -0.95 6.27
C GLU A 41 5.91 -0.68 5.32
N CYS A 42 4.72 -0.47 5.87
CA CYS A 42 3.57 0.03 5.12
C CYS A 42 3.39 1.53 5.36
N ILE A 43 3.22 2.27 4.27
CA ILE A 43 2.97 3.72 4.27
C ILE A 43 1.48 3.92 3.98
N SER A 44 0.81 4.78 4.75
CA SER A 44 -0.59 5.13 4.47
C SER A 44 -0.69 5.90 3.15
N GLN A 45 -1.83 5.82 2.47
CA GLN A 45 -2.03 6.54 1.21
C GLN A 45 -1.85 8.06 1.39
N GLU A 46 -2.33 8.63 2.50
CA GLU A 46 -2.17 10.06 2.81
C GLU A 46 -0.69 10.46 2.97
N ILE A 47 0.11 9.63 3.65
CA ILE A 47 1.55 9.86 3.79
C ILE A 47 2.23 9.73 2.43
N TYR A 48 1.87 8.71 1.65
CA TYR A 48 2.43 8.49 0.32
C TYR A 48 2.15 9.68 -0.62
N GLU A 49 0.92 10.18 -0.65
CA GLU A 49 0.53 11.32 -1.50
C GLU A 49 1.14 12.65 -1.05
N SER A 50 1.44 12.80 0.24
CA SER A 50 2.03 14.03 0.79
C SER A 50 3.55 14.08 0.73
N GLN A 51 4.24 12.94 0.75
CA GLN A 51 5.71 12.87 0.81
C GLN A 51 6.38 12.58 -0.54
N PHE A 52 5.68 11.95 -1.48
CA PHE A 52 6.26 11.55 -2.76
C PHE A 52 5.86 12.48 -3.90
N SER A 53 6.70 12.55 -4.93
CA SER A 53 6.42 13.39 -6.09
C SER A 53 5.23 12.85 -6.91
N PRO A 54 4.56 13.70 -7.70
CA PRO A 54 3.50 13.23 -8.59
C PRO A 54 3.92 12.13 -9.57
N ASP A 55 5.21 12.05 -9.90
CA ASP A 55 5.75 11.01 -10.78
C ASP A 55 5.67 9.62 -10.13
N PHE A 56 5.92 9.51 -8.81
CA PHE A 56 5.75 8.26 -8.06
C PHE A 56 4.29 7.84 -8.01
N LEU A 57 3.38 8.79 -7.76
CA LEU A 57 1.93 8.52 -7.74
C LEU A 57 1.46 8.00 -9.10
N THR A 58 1.91 8.65 -10.18
CA THR A 58 1.57 8.27 -11.55
C THR A 58 2.15 6.91 -11.92
N ALA A 59 3.39 6.62 -11.50
CA ALA A 59 4.07 5.37 -11.82
C ALA A 59 3.42 4.14 -11.19
N LEU A 60 2.71 4.30 -10.06
CA LEU A 60 2.04 3.21 -9.34
C LEU A 60 0.52 3.14 -9.53
N ALA A 61 -0.10 4.14 -10.18
CA ALA A 61 -1.56 4.28 -10.24
C ALA A 61 -2.30 3.01 -10.73
N ASP A 62 -1.74 2.32 -11.72
CA ASP A 62 -2.33 1.12 -12.34
C ASP A 62 -1.51 -0.16 -12.06
N VAL A 63 -0.54 -0.09 -11.15
CA VAL A 63 0.32 -1.24 -10.83
C VAL A 63 -0.41 -2.12 -9.82
N PRO A 64 -0.60 -3.43 -10.09
CA PRO A 64 -1.16 -4.33 -9.10
C PRO A 64 -0.12 -4.68 -8.04
N VAL A 65 -0.58 -5.21 -6.90
CA VAL A 65 0.29 -5.76 -5.86
C VAL A 65 1.18 -6.87 -6.43
N GLY A 66 2.47 -6.83 -6.10
CA GLY A 66 3.53 -7.66 -6.70
C GLY A 66 4.00 -7.18 -8.08
N GLY A 67 3.40 -6.13 -8.62
CA GLY A 67 3.72 -5.55 -9.93
C GLY A 67 4.81 -4.49 -9.88
N LEU A 68 5.50 -4.33 -11.01
CA LEU A 68 6.52 -3.30 -11.22
C LEU A 68 5.93 -2.11 -11.97
N SER A 69 6.40 -0.90 -11.64
CA SER A 69 6.17 0.26 -12.47
C SER A 69 6.92 0.13 -13.80
N VAL A 70 6.46 0.90 -14.80
CA VAL A 70 7.32 1.20 -15.95
C VAL A 70 8.49 2.07 -15.45
N PRO A 71 9.72 1.88 -15.96
CA PRO A 71 10.83 2.75 -15.61
C PRO A 71 10.52 4.21 -15.97
N PHE A 72 10.79 5.13 -15.06
CA PHE A 72 10.61 6.57 -15.28
C PHE A 72 11.82 7.34 -14.76
N GLU A 73 12.03 8.55 -15.29
CA GLU A 73 13.18 9.38 -14.92
C GLU A 73 12.74 10.49 -13.97
N ILE A 74 13.46 10.63 -12.86
CA ILE A 74 13.34 11.77 -11.96
C ILE A 74 14.48 12.75 -12.30
N PRO A 75 14.15 14.02 -12.59
CA PRO A 75 15.16 15.03 -12.88
C PRO A 75 16.26 15.08 -11.81
N ASN A 76 17.51 14.92 -12.23
CA ASN A 76 18.72 14.95 -11.39
C ASN A 76 18.90 13.77 -10.40
N ALA A 77 17.94 12.85 -10.28
CA ALA A 77 18.08 11.63 -9.48
C ALA A 77 18.28 10.38 -10.35
N GLY A 78 17.82 10.40 -11.60
CA GLY A 78 18.02 9.33 -12.58
C GLY A 78 16.78 8.44 -12.74
N TRP A 79 17.00 7.21 -13.20
CA TRP A 79 15.93 6.28 -13.53
C TRP A 79 15.48 5.47 -12.32
N VAL A 80 14.16 5.31 -12.19
CA VAL A 80 13.51 4.63 -11.06
C VAL A 80 12.58 3.55 -11.57
N ILE A 81 12.56 2.42 -10.86
CA ILE A 81 11.58 1.34 -10.99
C ILE A 81 11.03 1.07 -9.61
N LEU A 82 9.71 1.04 -9.47
CA LEU A 82 9.02 0.79 -8.20
C LEU A 82 8.37 -0.60 -8.23
N LEU A 83 8.29 -1.23 -7.06
CA LEU A 83 7.56 -2.48 -6.83
C LEU A 83 6.49 -2.21 -5.76
N ILE A 84 5.24 -2.56 -6.03
CA ILE A 84 4.25 -2.68 -4.95
C ILE A 84 4.47 -4.03 -4.31
N ARG A 85 4.95 -4.04 -3.06
CA ARG A 85 5.36 -5.28 -2.40
C ARG A 85 4.17 -6.26 -2.23
N PRO A 86 4.35 -7.56 -2.49
CA PRO A 86 3.36 -8.58 -2.17
C PRO A 86 2.92 -8.57 -0.70
N TYR A 87 1.64 -8.87 -0.45
CA TYR A 87 1.06 -8.83 0.91
C TYR A 87 1.62 -9.89 1.86
N ASP A 88 2.04 -11.04 1.35
CA ASP A 88 2.66 -12.11 2.12
C ASP A 88 4.00 -11.67 2.73
N GLU A 89 4.73 -10.78 2.05
CA GLU A 89 5.98 -10.19 2.53
C GLU A 89 5.80 -9.11 3.61
N VAL A 90 4.61 -8.49 3.74
CA VAL A 90 4.29 -7.49 4.79
C VAL A 90 3.28 -8.01 5.83
N SER A 91 2.97 -9.31 5.78
CA SER A 91 1.88 -9.91 6.58
C SER A 91 2.05 -9.80 8.09
N ALA A 92 3.27 -9.58 8.58
CA ALA A 92 3.55 -9.35 10.00
C ALA A 92 3.11 -7.96 10.50
N ASP A 93 3.11 -6.94 9.63
CA ASP A 93 2.76 -5.55 9.98
C ASP A 93 1.28 -5.25 9.75
N LEU A 94 0.62 -5.99 8.85
CA LEU A 94 -0.80 -5.85 8.55
C LEU A 94 -1.71 -5.89 9.79
N PRO A 95 -1.53 -6.77 10.79
CA PRO A 95 -2.40 -6.81 11.96
C PRO A 95 -2.32 -5.53 12.81
N VAL A 96 -1.18 -4.85 12.86
CA VAL A 96 -1.00 -3.61 13.64
C VAL A 96 -1.70 -2.44 12.94
N LEU A 97 -1.63 -2.39 11.61
CA LEU A 97 -2.32 -1.37 10.80
C LEU A 97 -3.83 -1.61 10.75
N ILE A 98 -4.26 -2.87 10.64
CA ILE A 98 -5.67 -3.28 10.65
C ILE A 98 -6.29 -3.13 12.05
N ALA A 99 -5.52 -3.32 13.13
CA ALA A 99 -6.02 -3.03 14.48
C ALA A 99 -6.13 -1.52 14.76
N GLY A 100 -5.53 -0.67 13.91
CA GLY A 100 -5.66 0.78 13.96
C GLY A 100 -6.91 1.31 13.24
N SER A 101 -7.17 2.61 13.41
CA SER A 101 -8.31 3.35 12.82
C SER A 101 -8.38 3.32 11.28
N ALA A 102 -7.41 2.75 10.58
CA ALA A 102 -7.45 2.60 9.13
C ALA A 102 -8.54 1.61 8.65
N VAL A 103 -9.03 0.71 9.52
CA VAL A 103 -10.14 -0.20 9.14
C VAL A 103 -11.44 0.53 8.95
N THR A 104 -11.74 1.59 9.73
CA THR A 104 -13.00 2.33 9.56
C THR A 104 -13.05 2.99 8.19
N ASP A 105 -11.97 3.63 7.73
CA ASP A 105 -12.01 4.38 6.45
C ASP A 105 -12.17 3.47 5.23
N VAL A 106 -11.59 2.26 5.27
CA VAL A 106 -11.71 1.27 4.19
C VAL A 106 -13.03 0.49 4.29
N THR A 107 -13.54 0.21 5.50
CA THR A 107 -14.79 -0.55 5.67
C THR A 107 -16.04 0.33 5.57
N ASP A 108 -15.94 1.63 5.82
CA ASP A 108 -17.05 2.58 5.79
C ASP A 108 -17.81 2.56 4.44
N PRO A 109 -17.15 2.63 3.26
CA PRO A 109 -17.86 2.55 1.98
C PRO A 109 -18.58 1.21 1.77
N PHE A 110 -18.00 0.10 2.26
CA PHE A 110 -18.62 -1.22 2.21
C PHE A 110 -19.81 -1.32 3.16
N MET A 111 -19.68 -0.81 4.39
CA MET A 111 -20.74 -0.80 5.40
C MET A 111 -21.91 0.11 4.99
N GLN A 112 -21.62 1.25 4.34
CA GLN A 112 -22.64 2.16 3.81
C GLN A 112 -23.41 1.56 2.61
N SER A 113 -22.79 0.69 1.81
CA SER A 113 -23.42 0.06 0.65
C SER A 113 -24.05 -1.32 0.96
N ALA A 114 -23.70 -1.91 2.10
CA ALA A 114 -24.20 -3.22 2.49
C ALA A 114 -25.69 -3.18 2.87
N LYS A 115 -26.44 -4.17 2.38
CA LYS A 115 -27.82 -4.43 2.80
C LYS A 115 -27.82 -5.26 4.08
N ILE A 116 -27.55 -4.62 5.20
CA ILE A 116 -27.50 -5.28 6.51
C ILE A 116 -28.91 -5.49 7.02
N TRP A 117 -29.30 -6.75 7.20
CA TRP A 117 -30.56 -7.14 7.83
C TRP A 117 -30.27 -7.72 9.22
N VAL A 118 -30.88 -7.11 10.23
CA VAL A 118 -30.82 -7.59 11.61
C VAL A 118 -32.17 -8.23 11.92
N ASN A 119 -32.14 -9.41 12.55
CA ASN A 119 -33.37 -10.02 13.04
C ASN A 119 -34.03 -9.05 14.04
N PRO A 120 -35.29 -8.64 13.84
CA PRO A 120 -35.93 -7.60 14.64
C PRO A 120 -35.92 -7.86 16.15
N GLN A 121 -35.82 -9.12 16.60
CA GLN A 121 -35.72 -9.42 18.03
C GLN A 121 -34.46 -8.83 18.71
N TYR A 122 -33.44 -8.48 17.93
CA TYR A 122 -32.17 -7.94 18.41
C TYR A 122 -31.97 -6.45 18.13
N GLY A 123 -32.89 -5.79 17.41
CA GLY A 123 -32.77 -4.39 17.04
C GLY A 123 -32.91 -4.12 15.54
N ARG A 124 -32.54 -2.90 15.14
CA ARG A 124 -32.37 -2.50 13.73
C ARG A 124 -30.95 -2.03 13.50
N TRP A 125 -30.43 -2.28 12.31
CA TRP A 125 -29.20 -1.64 11.85
C TRP A 125 -29.45 -0.14 11.68
N ASP A 126 -28.58 0.68 12.26
CA ASP A 126 -28.54 2.12 12.11
C ASP A 126 -27.29 2.51 11.32
N LEU A 127 -27.50 3.10 10.15
CA LEU A 127 -26.43 3.39 9.19
C LEU A 127 -25.54 4.56 9.64
N GLU A 128 -26.12 5.53 10.37
CA GLU A 128 -25.41 6.73 10.81
C GLU A 128 -24.46 6.45 11.97
N SER A 129 -24.90 5.65 12.94
CA SER A 129 -24.06 5.19 14.06
C SER A 129 -23.30 3.90 13.78
N GLN A 130 -23.51 3.29 12.60
CA GLN A 130 -22.99 1.97 12.21
C GLN A 130 -23.16 0.90 13.31
N SER A 131 -24.34 0.86 13.93
CA SER A 131 -24.58 0.03 15.11
C SER A 131 -25.96 -0.62 15.10
N ILE A 132 -26.17 -1.63 15.94
CA ILE A 132 -27.50 -2.19 16.19
C ILE A 132 -28.16 -1.35 17.27
N VAL A 133 -29.23 -0.65 16.92
CA VAL A 133 -30.04 0.09 17.89
C VAL A 133 -31.23 -0.76 18.34
N PRO A 134 -31.49 -0.86 19.66
CA PRO A 134 -32.64 -1.59 20.18
C PRO A 134 -33.96 -1.04 19.61
N LEU A 135 -34.95 -1.91 19.42
CA LEU A 135 -36.31 -1.47 19.14
C LEU A 135 -36.92 -0.95 20.44
N SER A 136 -37.25 0.34 20.46
CA SER A 136 -38.01 1.01 21.54
C SER A 136 -39.46 0.56 21.58
#